data_AF-A0A3B6ATN5-F1
#
_entry.id   AF-A0A3B6ATN5-F1
#
_cell.length_a   1.000
_cell.length_b   1.000
_cell.length_c   1.000
_cell.angle_alpha   90.00
_cell.angle_beta   90.00
_cell.angle_gamma   90.00
#
_symmetry.space_group_name_H-M   'P 1'
#
loop_
_entity.id
_entity.type
_entity.pdbx_description
1 polymer ?
#
loop_
_entity_poly.entity_id
_entity_poly.type
_entity_poly.pdbx_seq_one_letter_code
_entity_poly.pdbx_strand_id
1 'polypeptide(L)'
;MAGSEKKFATLALLLALLGCVARTCEASYGFLPPPAPSLTYGHYSKVENTCYGAEMIVSNIVKEEVNRDRGIGAGLIRLLFHDCFVQGCDGSVLLDISATPNEPTEKDGIPNRRSLRGFEVIDRIKDALEATPGCERVVSCADIVAFAARDATYFLSNETMYFEMPSGRYDGNMSLASETLPNLPPPFADITMLEGLFANKGLSLDDMVTLSGAHSVGVSHCSSFRDRLPPNPSSDPMAMNSTMANLVTSQCSRGDNPTVDQDIYTPGYLDNQYYKNVISHEVLLKSDAALESPKTLESVKQNAKFSVDWELKFGEAMVKMGNIDVKTSKNGEIRHKCWSINKNYS
;
A
#
# COMPACT_ATOMS: atom_id res chain seq x y z
N MET A 1 45.94 -33.95 -43.49
CA MET A 1 44.97 -34.48 -42.52
C MET A 1 45.34 -33.97 -41.13
N ALA A 2 44.35 -33.39 -40.46
CA ALA A 2 44.26 -33.12 -39.01
C ALA A 2 45.45 -32.43 -38.32
N GLY A 3 45.34 -31.11 -38.07
CA GLY A 3 46.32 -30.43 -37.21
C GLY A 3 46.12 -28.95 -36.97
N SER A 4 44.89 -28.41 -36.98
CA SER A 4 44.69 -26.98 -36.64
C SER A 4 43.34 -26.64 -35.96
N GLU A 5 42.69 -27.61 -35.32
CA GLU A 5 41.40 -27.36 -34.64
C GLU A 5 41.49 -27.41 -33.10
N LYS A 6 42.63 -27.85 -32.54
CA LYS A 6 42.78 -28.01 -31.07
C LYS A 6 43.31 -26.78 -30.33
N LYS A 7 43.67 -25.68 -31.01
CA LYS A 7 44.16 -24.44 -30.34
C LYS A 7 43.08 -23.38 -30.14
N PHE A 8 41.95 -23.47 -30.83
CA PHE A 8 40.84 -22.52 -30.65
C PHE A 8 39.88 -22.90 -29.53
N ALA A 9 39.76 -24.20 -29.21
CA ALA A 9 38.89 -24.65 -28.11
C ALA A 9 39.43 -24.30 -26.71
N THR A 10 40.76 -24.26 -26.53
CA THR A 10 41.38 -23.96 -25.23
C THR A 10 41.39 -22.46 -24.91
N LEU A 11 41.36 -21.59 -25.92
CA LEU A 11 41.30 -20.14 -25.71
C LEU A 11 39.86 -19.66 -25.39
N ALA A 12 38.84 -20.35 -25.92
CA ALA A 12 37.45 -20.08 -25.60
C ALA A 12 37.09 -20.44 -24.14
N LEU A 13 37.71 -21.49 -23.57
CA LEU A 13 37.47 -21.89 -22.18
C LEU A 13 38.11 -20.92 -21.15
N LEU A 14 39.24 -20.29 -21.49
CA LEU A 14 39.89 -19.29 -20.65
C LEU A 14 39.13 -17.95 -20.63
N LEU A 15 38.47 -17.59 -21.74
CA LEU A 15 37.56 -16.42 -21.78
C LEU A 15 36.24 -16.67 -21.04
N ALA A 16 35.75 -17.93 -21.00
CA ALA A 16 34.57 -18.29 -20.21
C ALA A 16 34.84 -18.33 -18.69
N LEU A 17 36.07 -18.60 -18.26
CA LEU A 17 36.46 -18.62 -16.84
C LEU A 17 36.85 -17.23 -16.29
N LEU A 18 37.25 -16.29 -17.15
CA LEU A 18 37.37 -14.86 -16.78
C LEU A 18 36.02 -14.12 -16.78
N GLY A 19 34.99 -14.68 -17.42
CA GLY A 19 33.63 -14.13 -17.43
C GLY A 19 32.81 -14.40 -16.15
N CYS A 20 33.35 -15.15 -15.17
CA CYS A 20 32.63 -15.55 -13.95
C CYS A 20 33.08 -14.84 -12.66
N VAL A 21 33.97 -13.83 -12.74
CA VAL A 21 34.42 -13.06 -11.55
C VAL A 21 33.95 -11.61 -11.57
N ALA A 22 33.03 -11.28 -12.49
CA ALA A 22 32.23 -10.06 -12.41
C ALA A 22 30.77 -10.43 -12.17
N ARG A 23 30.49 -11.19 -11.10
CA ARG A 23 29.31 -10.86 -10.30
C ARG A 23 29.64 -9.54 -9.64
N THR A 24 29.49 -8.46 -10.41
CA THR A 24 29.19 -7.18 -9.81
C THR A 24 28.03 -7.45 -8.88
N CYS A 25 28.27 -7.28 -7.58
CA CYS A 25 27.21 -6.73 -6.75
C CYS A 25 26.93 -5.36 -7.36
N GLU A 26 26.09 -5.34 -8.41
CA GLU A 26 25.24 -4.20 -8.60
C GLU A 26 24.37 -4.21 -7.35
N ALA A 27 24.82 -3.48 -6.33
CA ALA A 27 23.87 -2.86 -5.42
C ALA A 27 22.86 -2.19 -6.36
N SER A 28 21.64 -2.73 -6.43
CA SER A 28 20.56 -2.06 -7.09
C SER A 28 20.37 -0.77 -6.33
N TYR A 29 21.01 0.30 -6.79
CA TYR A 29 20.57 1.63 -6.45
C TYR A 29 19.10 1.66 -6.87
N GLY A 30 18.21 1.73 -5.87
CA GLY A 30 16.76 1.54 -6.03
C GLY A 30 16.22 2.43 -7.13
N PHE A 31 16.12 1.89 -8.33
CA PHE A 31 15.44 2.53 -9.42
C PHE A 31 13.96 2.31 -9.16
N LEU A 32 13.25 3.40 -8.81
CA LEU A 32 11.80 3.36 -8.70
C LEU A 32 11.22 2.69 -9.96
N PRO A 33 10.20 1.83 -9.79
CA PRO A 33 9.63 1.11 -10.92
C PRO A 33 9.13 2.11 -11.97
N PRO A 34 9.17 1.76 -13.26
CA PRO A 34 8.68 2.63 -14.31
C PRO A 34 7.20 2.96 -14.04
N PRO A 35 6.78 4.24 -14.15
CA PRO A 35 5.37 4.61 -14.06
C PRO A 35 4.53 3.85 -15.10
N ALA A 36 3.23 3.69 -14.81
CA ALA A 36 2.29 3.28 -15.85
C ALA A 36 2.38 4.25 -17.05
N PRO A 37 2.12 3.81 -18.31
CA PRO A 37 2.40 4.62 -19.51
C PRO A 37 1.78 6.02 -19.53
N SER A 38 0.67 6.24 -18.81
CA SER A 38 -0.03 7.53 -18.71
C SER A 38 0.45 8.42 -17.55
N LEU A 39 1.32 7.92 -16.66
CA LEU A 39 1.77 8.64 -15.48
C LEU A 39 3.20 9.15 -15.65
N THR A 40 3.52 10.26 -14.98
CA THR A 40 4.89 10.79 -14.93
C THR A 40 5.21 11.37 -13.56
N TYR A 41 6.49 11.37 -13.19
CA TYR A 41 6.96 12.12 -12.03
C TYR A 41 6.89 13.63 -12.29
N GLY A 42 6.42 14.38 -11.30
CA GLY A 42 6.22 15.83 -11.40
C GLY A 42 5.20 16.23 -12.48
N HIS A 43 4.14 15.44 -12.68
CA HIS A 43 3.12 15.65 -13.71
C HIS A 43 2.56 17.08 -13.70
N TYR A 44 2.19 17.57 -12.52
CA TYR A 44 1.47 18.85 -12.34
C TYR A 44 2.29 20.10 -12.65
N SER A 45 3.62 19.96 -12.74
CA SER A 45 4.52 21.02 -13.20
C SER A 45 4.71 21.04 -14.72
N LYS A 46 4.15 20.06 -15.45
CA LYS A 46 4.37 19.84 -16.90
C LYS A 46 3.09 19.96 -17.74
N VAL A 47 1.91 19.96 -17.11
CA VAL A 47 0.61 20.09 -17.80
C VAL A 47 0.33 21.54 -18.21
N GLU A 48 -0.52 21.72 -19.23
CA GLU A 48 -0.87 23.03 -19.80
C GLU A 48 -1.45 24.00 -18.75
N ASN A 49 -2.34 23.51 -17.88
CA ASN A 49 -2.83 24.24 -16.70
C ASN A 49 -1.97 23.88 -15.49
N THR A 50 -0.79 24.47 -15.41
CA THR A 50 0.22 24.09 -14.41
C THR A 50 -0.22 24.42 -12.98
N CYS A 51 -0.24 23.41 -12.11
CA CYS A 51 -0.49 23.56 -10.67
C CYS A 51 0.84 23.43 -9.91
N TYR A 52 1.59 24.53 -9.86
CA TYR A 52 2.86 24.58 -9.13
C TYR A 52 2.61 24.38 -7.63
N GLY A 53 3.33 23.44 -7.02
CA GLY A 53 3.23 23.17 -5.59
C GLY A 53 2.11 22.21 -5.17
N ALA A 54 1.44 21.54 -6.11
CA ALA A 54 0.41 20.54 -5.81
C ALA A 54 0.84 19.55 -4.72
N GLU A 55 1.96 18.86 -4.92
CA GLU A 55 2.49 17.88 -3.95
C GLU A 55 2.88 18.52 -2.61
N MET A 56 3.33 19.78 -2.62
CA MET A 56 3.69 20.50 -1.39
C MET A 56 2.46 20.82 -0.54
N ILE A 57 1.34 21.21 -1.18
CA ILE A 57 0.06 21.44 -0.51
C ILE A 57 -0.42 20.15 0.15
N VAL A 58 -0.37 19.02 -0.57
CA VAL A 58 -0.70 17.69 -0.02
C VAL A 58 0.19 17.40 1.20
N SER A 59 1.50 17.46 1.02
CA SER A 59 2.48 17.08 2.05
C SER A 59 2.34 17.90 3.32
N ASN A 60 2.12 19.22 3.21
CA ASN A 60 1.92 20.10 4.36
C ASN A 60 0.67 19.72 5.17
N ILE A 61 -0.46 19.48 4.50
CA ILE A 61 -1.70 19.09 5.17
C ILE A 61 -1.54 17.72 5.82
N VAL A 62 -0.96 16.74 5.13
CA VAL A 62 -0.72 15.40 5.70
C VAL A 62 0.21 15.48 6.90
N LYS A 63 1.26 16.31 6.86
CA LYS A 63 2.15 16.55 8.00
C LYS A 63 1.40 17.04 9.23
N GLU A 64 0.52 18.03 9.05
CA GLU A 64 -0.32 18.56 10.13
C GLU A 64 -1.21 17.49 10.74
N GLU A 65 -1.88 16.69 9.90
CA GLU A 65 -2.80 15.64 10.37
C GLU A 65 -2.05 14.49 11.07
N VAL A 66 -0.93 14.03 10.52
CA VAL A 66 -0.10 12.98 11.14
C VAL A 66 0.50 13.44 12.47
N ASN A 67 0.92 14.70 12.58
CA ASN A 67 1.40 15.27 13.85
C ASN A 67 0.31 15.36 14.91
N ARG A 68 -0.95 15.53 14.50
CA ARG A 68 -2.11 15.57 15.39
C ARG A 68 -2.54 14.18 15.82
N ASP A 69 -2.65 13.26 14.87
CA ASP A 69 -3.03 11.87 15.08
C ASP A 69 -2.31 10.99 14.04
N ARG A 70 -1.29 10.26 14.48
CA ARG A 70 -0.53 9.34 13.64
C ARG A 70 -1.41 8.23 13.05
N GLY A 71 -2.54 7.92 13.68
CA GLY A 71 -3.52 6.98 13.18
C GLY A 71 -4.14 7.40 11.84
N ILE A 72 -4.26 8.71 11.58
CA ILE A 72 -4.73 9.23 10.29
C ILE A 72 -3.74 8.87 9.17
N GLY A 73 -2.43 8.95 9.43
CA GLY A 73 -1.41 8.52 8.46
C GLY A 73 -1.58 7.06 8.06
N ALA A 74 -1.77 6.16 9.04
CA ALA A 74 -2.07 4.75 8.75
C ALA A 74 -3.36 4.58 7.92
N GLY A 75 -4.37 5.41 8.21
CA GLY A 75 -5.61 5.46 7.45
C GLY A 75 -5.40 5.84 5.98
N LEU A 76 -4.56 6.83 5.70
CA LEU A 76 -4.24 7.29 4.35
C LEU A 76 -3.48 6.25 3.53
N ILE A 77 -2.52 5.54 4.14
CA ILE A 77 -1.81 4.41 3.49
C ILE A 77 -2.82 3.31 3.14
N ARG A 78 -3.69 2.94 4.08
CA ARG A 78 -4.75 1.96 3.84
C ARG A 78 -5.76 2.42 2.79
N LEU A 79 -6.08 3.72 2.73
CA LEU A 79 -6.99 4.27 1.74
C LEU A 79 -6.45 4.09 0.32
N LEU A 80 -5.15 4.33 0.08
CA LEU A 80 -4.53 4.04 -1.22
C LEU A 80 -4.59 2.55 -1.56
N PHE A 81 -4.29 1.67 -0.61
CA PHE A 81 -4.40 0.23 -0.84
C PHE A 81 -5.82 -0.17 -1.27
N HIS A 82 -6.84 0.32 -0.56
CA HIS A 82 -8.23 0.01 -0.85
C HIS A 82 -8.73 0.60 -2.17
N ASP A 83 -8.27 1.81 -2.54
CA ASP A 83 -8.52 2.40 -3.85
C ASP A 83 -7.91 1.54 -4.95
N CYS A 84 -6.60 1.31 -4.91
CA CYS A 84 -5.89 0.58 -5.96
C CYS A 84 -6.36 -0.87 -6.16
N PHE A 85 -6.90 -1.51 -5.12
CA PHE A 85 -7.37 -2.89 -5.23
C PHE A 85 -8.79 -3.01 -5.78
N VAL A 86 -9.62 -1.95 -5.77
CA VAL A 86 -10.98 -1.97 -6.32
C VAL A 86 -11.05 -1.02 -7.51
N GLN A 87 -11.38 -1.50 -8.71
CA GLN A 87 -11.39 -0.71 -9.96
C GLN A 87 -10.06 -0.06 -10.40
N GLY A 88 -8.99 -0.13 -9.60
CA GLY A 88 -7.69 0.49 -9.85
C GLY A 88 -7.53 1.78 -9.06
N CYS A 89 -6.36 2.41 -9.12
CA CYS A 89 -6.12 3.66 -8.38
C CYS A 89 -6.83 4.83 -9.09
N ASP A 90 -8.13 4.99 -8.84
CA ASP A 90 -9.01 5.92 -9.54
C ASP A 90 -9.88 6.78 -8.60
N GLY A 91 -9.65 6.73 -7.30
CA GLY A 91 -10.42 7.45 -6.31
C GLY A 91 -11.89 7.01 -6.20
N SER A 92 -12.27 5.86 -6.75
CA SER A 92 -13.63 5.30 -6.65
C SER A 92 -14.08 5.14 -5.19
N VAL A 93 -13.16 4.71 -4.32
CA VAL A 93 -13.38 4.56 -2.87
C VAL A 93 -13.85 5.84 -2.16
N LEU A 94 -13.62 7.02 -2.77
CA LEU A 94 -13.98 8.31 -2.20
C LEU A 94 -15.45 8.69 -2.42
N LEU A 95 -16.17 8.04 -3.34
CA LEU A 95 -17.55 8.39 -3.70
C LEU A 95 -18.55 8.09 -2.57
N ASP A 96 -19.47 9.03 -2.34
CA ASP A 96 -20.60 8.86 -1.40
C ASP A 96 -21.88 8.37 -2.08
N ILE A 97 -21.96 8.48 -3.41
CA ILE A 97 -23.13 8.09 -4.18
C ILE A 97 -22.68 7.18 -5.32
N SER A 98 -23.31 6.01 -5.42
CA SER A 98 -23.10 5.11 -6.56
C SER A 98 -23.89 5.61 -7.78
N ALA A 99 -23.29 5.50 -8.96
CA ALA A 99 -24.00 5.70 -10.22
C ALA A 99 -25.00 4.58 -10.51
N THR A 100 -24.91 3.45 -9.80
CA THR A 100 -25.79 2.28 -9.96
C THR A 100 -26.96 2.34 -8.96
N PRO A 101 -28.22 2.35 -9.42
CA PRO A 101 -29.38 2.42 -8.53
C PRO A 101 -29.42 1.27 -7.52
N ASN A 102 -29.66 1.59 -6.25
CA ASN A 102 -29.75 0.66 -5.10
C ASN A 102 -28.45 -0.10 -4.75
N GLU A 103 -27.32 0.23 -5.36
CA GLU A 103 -26.03 -0.33 -4.98
C GLU A 103 -25.30 0.67 -4.06
N PRO A 104 -24.90 0.27 -2.83
CA PRO A 104 -24.08 1.12 -1.96
C PRO A 104 -22.68 1.33 -2.55
N THR A 105 -21.98 2.40 -2.15
CA THR A 105 -20.59 2.62 -2.57
C THR A 105 -19.63 1.72 -1.82
N GLU A 106 -18.36 1.69 -2.26
CA GLU A 106 -17.32 0.93 -1.59
C GLU A 106 -17.16 1.30 -0.11
N LYS A 107 -17.47 2.53 0.31
CA LYS A 107 -17.45 2.95 1.72
C LYS A 107 -18.35 2.09 2.61
N ASP A 108 -19.44 1.59 2.06
CA ASP A 108 -20.39 0.71 2.75
C ASP A 108 -20.08 -0.79 2.59
N GLY A 109 -19.09 -1.14 1.78
CA GLY A 109 -18.57 -2.50 1.67
C GLY A 109 -18.00 -3.00 3.00
N ILE A 110 -18.11 -4.31 3.27
CA ILE A 110 -17.73 -4.91 4.56
C ILE A 110 -16.31 -4.55 5.01
N PRO A 111 -15.26 -4.57 4.14
CA PRO A 111 -13.89 -4.21 4.56
C PRO A 111 -13.70 -2.73 4.91
N ASN A 112 -14.61 -1.86 4.47
CA ASN A 112 -14.47 -0.40 4.51
C ASN A 112 -15.38 0.23 5.56
N ARG A 113 -16.60 -0.31 5.72
CA ARG A 113 -17.67 0.26 6.52
C ARG A 113 -17.23 0.40 7.98
N ARG A 114 -17.21 1.66 8.45
CA ARG A 114 -16.75 2.03 9.81
C ARG A 114 -15.31 1.58 10.10
N SER A 115 -14.47 1.46 9.07
CA SER A 115 -13.07 1.02 9.19
C SER A 115 -12.10 1.92 8.43
N LEU A 116 -12.40 2.31 7.18
CA LEU A 116 -11.60 3.34 6.49
C LEU A 116 -11.77 4.71 7.15
N ARG A 117 -10.71 5.52 7.12
CA ARG A 117 -10.66 6.88 7.69
C ARG A 117 -9.66 7.76 6.92
N GLY A 118 -9.76 9.07 7.08
CA GLY A 118 -8.93 10.05 6.36
C GLY A 118 -9.60 10.67 5.14
N PHE A 119 -10.89 10.38 4.89
CA PHE A 119 -11.66 10.99 3.79
C PHE A 119 -11.73 12.52 3.93
N GLU A 120 -11.91 13.00 5.15
CA GLU A 120 -11.91 14.41 5.52
C GLU A 120 -10.58 15.11 5.22
N VAL A 121 -9.47 14.39 5.30
CA VAL A 121 -8.14 14.91 4.96
C VAL A 121 -8.01 15.04 3.44
N ILE A 122 -8.49 14.06 2.68
CA ILE A 122 -8.53 14.11 1.22
C ILE A 122 -9.40 15.29 0.75
N ASP A 123 -10.57 15.49 1.35
CA ASP A 123 -11.44 16.63 1.03
C ASP A 123 -10.79 17.97 1.40
N ARG A 124 -10.12 18.06 2.55
CA ARG A 124 -9.36 19.25 2.96
C ARG A 124 -8.24 19.58 1.96
N ILE A 125 -7.50 18.58 1.51
CA ILE A 125 -6.46 18.74 0.50
C ILE A 125 -7.07 19.20 -0.83
N LYS A 126 -8.16 18.57 -1.26
CA LYS A 126 -8.85 18.93 -2.49
C LYS A 126 -9.34 20.37 -2.46
N ASP A 127 -9.94 20.80 -1.36
CA ASP A 127 -10.42 22.18 -1.21
C ASP A 127 -9.27 23.21 -1.25
N ALA A 128 -8.13 22.89 -0.64
CA ALA A 128 -6.95 23.75 -0.71
C ALA A 128 -6.38 23.85 -2.13
N LEU A 129 -6.35 22.73 -2.86
CA LEU A 129 -5.90 22.71 -4.27
C LEU A 129 -6.86 23.48 -5.17
N GLU A 130 -8.17 23.27 -5.05
CA GLU A 130 -9.16 23.99 -5.86
C GLU A 130 -9.17 25.51 -5.56
N ALA A 131 -8.83 25.92 -4.33
CA ALA A 131 -8.69 27.32 -3.96
C ALA A 131 -7.35 27.95 -4.39
N THR A 132 -6.38 27.15 -4.85
CA THR A 132 -5.06 27.64 -5.24
C THR A 132 -5.07 28.11 -6.70
N PRO A 133 -4.63 29.34 -7.00
CA PRO A 133 -4.57 29.84 -8.38
C PRO A 133 -3.75 28.91 -9.29
N GLY A 134 -4.34 28.52 -10.42
CA GLY A 134 -3.73 27.59 -11.38
C GLY A 134 -3.94 26.10 -11.08
N CYS A 135 -4.61 25.76 -9.97
CA CYS A 135 -4.87 24.38 -9.56
C CYS A 135 -6.34 23.94 -9.65
N GLU A 136 -7.25 24.89 -9.88
CA GLU A 136 -8.69 24.61 -10.06
C GLU A 136 -8.93 23.60 -11.19
N ARG A 137 -9.59 22.48 -10.86
CA ARG A 137 -9.87 21.36 -11.78
C ARG A 137 -8.63 20.77 -12.47
N VAL A 138 -7.46 20.85 -11.83
CA VAL A 138 -6.21 20.28 -12.35
C VAL A 138 -5.85 18.96 -11.69
N VAL A 139 -5.88 18.89 -10.36
CA VAL A 139 -5.39 17.72 -9.60
C VAL A 139 -6.52 16.73 -9.34
N SER A 140 -6.36 15.48 -9.75
CA SER A 140 -7.36 14.42 -9.50
C SER A 140 -7.36 13.98 -8.04
N CYS A 141 -8.51 13.48 -7.58
CA CYS A 141 -8.60 12.91 -6.23
C CYS A 141 -7.81 11.60 -6.11
N ALA A 142 -7.71 10.81 -7.17
CA ALA A 142 -6.85 9.63 -7.25
C ALA A 142 -5.38 9.97 -6.96
N ASP A 143 -4.85 11.05 -7.54
CA ASP A 143 -3.49 11.50 -7.24
C ASP A 143 -3.35 12.08 -5.83
N ILE A 144 -4.37 12.77 -5.30
CA ILE A 144 -4.37 13.21 -3.91
C ILE A 144 -4.24 12.03 -2.95
N VAL A 145 -4.96 10.92 -3.18
CA VAL A 145 -4.85 9.70 -2.35
C VAL A 145 -3.45 9.11 -2.45
N ALA A 146 -2.88 9.01 -3.65
CA ALA A 146 -1.54 8.48 -3.86
C ALA A 146 -0.45 9.33 -3.19
N PHE A 147 -0.52 10.66 -3.32
CA PHE A 147 0.40 11.57 -2.64
C PHE A 147 0.22 11.54 -1.13
N ALA A 148 -1.03 11.50 -0.63
CA ALA A 148 -1.28 11.48 0.80
C ALA A 148 -0.73 10.22 1.46
N ALA A 149 -0.82 9.06 0.81
CA ALA A 149 -0.20 7.83 1.29
C ALA A 149 1.34 7.87 1.25
N ARG A 150 1.94 8.47 0.21
CA ARG A 150 3.40 8.71 0.14
C ARG A 150 3.86 9.59 1.30
N ASP A 151 3.20 10.72 1.51
CA ASP A 151 3.55 11.68 2.56
C ASP A 151 3.32 11.09 3.96
N ALA A 152 2.23 10.33 4.17
CA ALA A 152 2.00 9.61 5.40
C ALA A 152 3.11 8.58 5.68
N THR A 153 3.55 7.83 4.68
CA THR A 153 4.67 6.88 4.79
C THR A 153 5.94 7.59 5.25
N TYR A 154 6.26 8.73 4.66
CA TYR A 154 7.43 9.54 5.02
C TYR A 154 7.35 10.04 6.48
N PHE A 155 6.23 10.63 6.91
CA PHE A 155 6.13 11.15 8.28
C PHE A 155 5.99 10.06 9.34
N LEU A 156 5.38 8.92 9.02
CA LEU A 156 5.25 7.79 9.96
C LEU A 156 6.57 7.05 10.19
N SER A 157 7.46 7.04 9.20
CA SER A 157 8.79 6.43 9.27
C SER A 157 9.85 7.33 9.92
N ASN A 158 9.47 8.45 10.55
CA ASN A 158 10.40 9.49 10.99
C ASN A 158 11.30 10.00 9.84
N GLU A 159 10.68 10.23 8.69
CA GLU A 159 11.32 10.86 7.53
C GLU A 159 12.42 9.99 6.89
N THR A 160 12.46 8.68 7.14
CA THR A 160 13.44 7.76 6.53
C THR A 160 12.96 7.21 5.19
N MET A 161 11.65 6.98 5.02
CA MET A 161 11.09 6.39 3.81
C MET A 161 10.66 7.47 2.81
N TYR A 162 11.60 7.90 1.98
CA TYR A 162 11.36 8.87 0.90
C TYR A 162 11.31 8.18 -0.47
N PHE A 163 10.25 8.44 -1.23
CA PHE A 163 10.12 8.02 -2.62
C PHE A 163 9.22 9.00 -3.40
N GLU A 164 9.46 9.11 -4.70
CA GLU A 164 8.58 9.86 -5.60
C GLU A 164 7.35 9.02 -5.95
N MET A 165 6.21 9.67 -6.13
CA MET A 165 4.98 9.02 -6.58
C MET A 165 4.62 9.56 -7.97
N PRO A 166 4.54 8.71 -9.02
CA PRO A 166 4.11 9.17 -10.33
C PRO A 166 2.64 9.60 -10.28
N SER A 167 2.27 10.56 -11.11
CA SER A 167 0.94 11.18 -11.15
C SER A 167 0.45 11.44 -12.57
N GLY A 168 -0.80 11.87 -12.70
CA GLY A 168 -1.58 11.95 -13.93
C GLY A 168 -2.76 10.97 -13.94
N ARG A 169 -3.18 10.44 -12.78
CA ARG A 169 -4.37 9.58 -12.68
C ARG A 169 -5.62 10.42 -12.92
N TYR A 170 -6.64 9.80 -13.50
CA TYR A 170 -7.98 10.38 -13.57
C TYR A 170 -8.92 9.67 -12.61
N ASP A 171 -9.94 10.39 -12.17
CA ASP A 171 -10.95 9.90 -11.24
C ASP A 171 -11.98 9.02 -11.96
N GLY A 172 -12.25 7.84 -11.40
CA GLY A 172 -13.32 6.94 -11.81
C GLY A 172 -14.71 7.50 -11.45
N ASN A 173 -15.75 6.94 -12.09
CA ASN A 173 -17.13 7.37 -11.94
C ASN A 173 -18.06 6.27 -11.38
N MET A 174 -17.50 5.16 -10.92
CA MET A 174 -18.23 4.00 -10.41
C MET A 174 -17.63 3.58 -9.08
N SER A 175 -18.48 3.29 -8.10
CA SER A 175 -18.10 2.71 -6.82
C SER A 175 -19.21 1.79 -6.34
N LEU A 176 -18.85 0.54 -6.04
CA LEU A 176 -19.79 -0.54 -5.75
C LEU A 176 -19.33 -1.34 -4.53
N ALA A 177 -20.16 -1.42 -3.49
CA ALA A 177 -19.89 -2.22 -2.30
C ALA A 177 -19.63 -3.70 -2.63
N SER A 178 -20.35 -4.23 -3.62
CA SER A 178 -20.20 -5.61 -4.10
C SER A 178 -18.80 -5.95 -4.64
N GLU A 179 -18.00 -4.96 -5.04
CA GLU A 179 -16.65 -5.17 -5.56
C GLU A 179 -15.57 -5.21 -4.47
N THR A 180 -15.90 -4.83 -3.24
CA THR A 180 -14.95 -4.83 -2.13
C THR A 180 -14.52 -6.25 -1.72
N LEU A 181 -15.45 -7.19 -1.53
CA LEU A 181 -15.14 -8.55 -1.06
C LEU A 181 -14.35 -9.41 -2.07
N PRO A 182 -14.64 -9.37 -3.39
CA PRO A 182 -13.86 -10.14 -4.36
C PRO A 182 -12.42 -9.64 -4.54
N ASN A 183 -12.15 -8.38 -4.22
CA ASN A 183 -10.88 -7.73 -4.51
C ASN A 183 -10.00 -7.46 -3.28
N LEU A 184 -10.59 -7.25 -2.10
CA LEU A 184 -9.83 -6.92 -0.89
C LEU A 184 -9.53 -8.18 -0.07
N PRO A 185 -8.25 -8.45 0.25
CA PRO A 185 -7.87 -9.56 1.11
C PRO A 185 -8.52 -9.49 2.49
N PRO A 186 -9.21 -10.56 2.95
CA PRO A 186 -9.73 -10.60 4.31
C PRO A 186 -8.61 -10.86 5.34
N PRO A 187 -8.77 -10.42 6.60
CA PRO A 187 -7.76 -10.59 7.66
C PRO A 187 -7.51 -12.05 8.05
N PHE A 188 -8.36 -12.97 7.59
CA PHE A 188 -8.28 -14.41 7.83
C PHE A 188 -7.75 -15.22 6.63
N ALA A 189 -7.31 -14.54 5.56
CA ALA A 189 -6.75 -15.18 4.37
C ALA A 189 -5.50 -16.00 4.72
N ASP A 190 -5.37 -17.16 4.07
CA ASP A 190 -4.11 -17.92 4.08
C ASP A 190 -3.13 -17.37 3.03
N ILE A 191 -1.90 -17.89 3.05
CA ILE A 191 -0.84 -17.41 2.16
C ILE A 191 -1.14 -17.62 0.67
N THR A 192 -1.91 -18.65 0.33
CA THR A 192 -2.25 -18.96 -1.07
C THR A 192 -3.29 -17.98 -1.59
N MET A 193 -4.28 -17.63 -0.77
CA MET A 193 -5.25 -16.60 -1.10
C MET A 193 -4.60 -15.21 -1.21
N LEU A 194 -3.70 -14.86 -0.27
CA LEU A 194 -2.95 -13.60 -0.31
C LEU A 194 -2.11 -13.50 -1.59
N GLU A 195 -1.32 -14.53 -1.91
CA GLU A 195 -0.51 -14.60 -3.13
C GLU A 195 -1.38 -14.41 -4.39
N GLY A 196 -2.52 -15.10 -4.48
CA GLY A 196 -3.43 -14.99 -5.62
C GLY A 196 -4.04 -13.59 -5.79
N LEU A 197 -4.50 -12.96 -4.70
CA LEU A 197 -5.11 -11.63 -4.76
C LEU A 197 -4.10 -10.54 -5.16
N PHE A 198 -2.87 -10.59 -4.64
CA PHE A 198 -1.82 -9.65 -5.03
C PHE A 198 -1.34 -9.89 -6.47
N ALA A 199 -1.19 -11.16 -6.88
CA ALA A 199 -0.81 -11.50 -8.26
C ALA A 199 -1.85 -11.02 -9.28
N ASN A 200 -3.15 -11.06 -8.95
CA ASN A 200 -4.23 -10.51 -9.78
C ASN A 200 -4.12 -8.99 -9.98
N LYS A 201 -3.37 -8.30 -9.13
CA LYS A 201 -3.07 -6.86 -9.24
C LYS A 201 -1.67 -6.59 -9.78
N GLY A 202 -0.99 -7.62 -10.30
CA GLY A 202 0.36 -7.50 -10.85
C GLY A 202 1.46 -7.31 -9.80
N LEU A 203 1.17 -7.56 -8.52
CA LEU A 203 2.13 -7.47 -7.42
C LEU A 203 2.73 -8.86 -7.13
N SER A 204 4.04 -8.91 -6.96
CA SER A 204 4.74 -10.17 -6.67
C SER A 204 4.51 -10.64 -5.24
N LEU A 205 4.90 -11.89 -4.95
CA LEU A 205 4.88 -12.42 -3.58
C LEU A 205 5.74 -11.56 -2.62
N ASP A 206 6.88 -11.04 -3.09
CA ASP A 206 7.74 -10.19 -2.27
C ASP A 206 7.15 -8.78 -2.09
N ASP A 207 6.43 -8.24 -3.08
CA ASP A 207 5.66 -7.00 -2.93
C ASP A 207 4.56 -7.18 -1.86
N MET A 208 3.86 -8.33 -1.86
CA MET A 208 2.84 -8.65 -0.86
C MET A 208 3.42 -8.72 0.57
N VAL A 209 4.55 -9.42 0.77
CA VAL A 209 5.23 -9.47 2.08
C VAL A 209 5.72 -8.08 2.50
N THR A 210 6.21 -7.29 1.56
CA THR A 210 6.73 -5.93 1.79
C THR A 210 5.59 -4.98 2.18
N LEU A 211 4.49 -4.95 1.44
CA LEU A 211 3.34 -4.08 1.69
C LEU A 211 2.59 -4.46 2.98
N SER A 212 2.63 -5.74 3.38
CA SER A 212 2.12 -6.17 4.69
C SER A 212 2.81 -5.45 5.86
N GLY A 213 4.04 -4.94 5.65
CA GLY A 213 4.75 -4.10 6.62
C GLY A 213 4.02 -2.81 7.00
N ALA A 214 3.02 -2.37 6.22
CA ALA A 214 2.15 -1.25 6.60
C ALA A 214 1.39 -1.51 7.92
N HIS A 215 1.22 -2.78 8.32
CA HIS A 215 0.66 -3.17 9.62
C HIS A 215 1.60 -2.88 10.81
N SER A 216 2.79 -2.32 10.60
CA SER A 216 3.61 -1.73 11.67
C SER A 216 2.93 -0.54 12.36
N VAL A 217 1.93 0.06 11.73
CA VAL A 217 1.25 1.25 12.24
C VAL A 217 -0.27 1.16 12.09
N GLY A 218 -0.99 1.84 12.99
CA GLY A 218 -2.45 1.87 13.00
C GLY A 218 -3.05 0.79 13.89
N VAL A 219 -4.34 0.55 13.71
CA VAL A 219 -5.14 -0.28 14.60
C VAL A 219 -5.98 -1.28 13.82
N SER A 220 -6.40 -2.35 14.48
CA SER A 220 -7.39 -3.29 13.97
C SER A 220 -8.54 -3.45 14.96
N HIS A 221 -9.76 -3.55 14.44
CA HIS A 221 -10.91 -3.92 15.26
C HIS A 221 -10.78 -5.36 15.75
N CYS A 222 -11.21 -5.61 16.98
CA CYS A 222 -11.22 -6.96 17.55
C CYS A 222 -12.00 -7.97 16.71
N SER A 223 -13.06 -7.54 16.01
CA SER A 223 -13.80 -8.40 15.07
C SER A 223 -12.93 -9.02 13.97
N SER A 224 -11.77 -8.44 13.64
CA SER A 224 -10.89 -8.88 12.56
C SER A 224 -9.92 -10.01 12.95
N PHE A 225 -9.78 -10.33 14.24
CA PHE A 225 -8.84 -11.35 14.72
C PHE A 225 -9.36 -12.19 15.90
N ARG A 226 -10.63 -12.00 16.30
CA ARG A 226 -11.27 -12.77 17.38
C ARG A 226 -11.25 -14.28 17.15
N ASP A 227 -11.18 -14.73 15.90
CA ASP A 227 -11.07 -16.14 15.51
C ASP A 227 -9.74 -16.79 15.95
N ARG A 228 -8.73 -15.99 16.29
CA ARG A 228 -7.43 -16.47 16.80
C ARG A 228 -7.39 -16.64 18.32
N LEU A 229 -8.49 -16.36 19.03
CA LEU A 229 -8.57 -16.38 20.49
C LEU A 229 -9.60 -17.41 20.99
N PRO A 230 -9.27 -18.21 22.02
CA PRO A 230 -7.94 -18.37 22.61
C PRO A 230 -6.97 -19.09 21.64
N PRO A 231 -5.65 -18.86 21.74
CA PRO A 231 -4.67 -19.52 20.87
C PRO A 231 -4.61 -21.02 21.17
N ASN A 232 -4.43 -21.84 20.13
CA ASN A 232 -4.24 -23.28 20.26
C ASN A 232 -2.98 -23.78 19.51
N PRO A 233 -1.79 -23.68 20.13
CA PRO A 233 -0.52 -24.08 19.51
C PRO A 233 -0.43 -25.56 19.15
N SER A 234 -1.27 -26.43 19.74
CA SER A 234 -1.28 -27.86 19.43
C SER A 234 -1.90 -28.17 18.06
N SER A 235 -2.82 -27.32 17.58
CA SER A 235 -3.48 -27.49 16.28
C SER A 235 -3.08 -26.43 15.25
N ASP A 236 -2.54 -25.30 15.70
CA ASP A 236 -2.13 -24.19 14.85
C ASP A 236 -0.68 -23.79 15.18
N PRO A 237 0.31 -24.18 14.33
CA PRO A 237 1.70 -23.77 14.51
C PRO A 237 1.93 -22.26 14.48
N MET A 238 1.00 -21.49 13.90
CA MET A 238 1.05 -20.02 13.81
C MET A 238 0.15 -19.34 14.85
N ALA A 239 -0.24 -20.08 15.89
CA ALA A 239 -1.05 -19.58 16.98
C ALA A 239 -0.40 -18.35 17.63
N MET A 240 -1.21 -17.36 18.00
CA MET A 240 -0.75 -16.15 18.67
C MET A 240 -0.01 -16.50 19.98
N ASN A 241 1.07 -15.78 20.26
CA ASN A 241 1.80 -15.85 21.52
C ASN A 241 0.83 -15.67 22.70
N SER A 242 0.95 -16.49 23.74
CA SER A 242 0.01 -16.49 24.88
C SER A 242 0.01 -15.19 25.68
N THR A 243 1.15 -14.50 25.79
CA THR A 243 1.25 -13.19 26.43
C THR A 243 0.47 -12.15 25.64
N MET A 244 0.68 -12.12 24.32
CA MET A 244 -0.06 -11.24 23.40
C MET A 244 -1.56 -11.55 23.42
N ALA A 245 -1.94 -12.83 23.35
CA ALA A 245 -3.33 -13.28 23.40
C ALA A 245 -4.06 -12.80 24.66
N ASN A 246 -3.41 -12.88 25.83
CA ASN A 246 -3.97 -12.38 27.09
C ASN A 246 -4.15 -10.86 27.07
N LEU A 247 -3.16 -10.12 26.54
CA LEU A 247 -3.23 -8.67 26.40
C LEU A 247 -4.43 -8.27 25.52
N VAL A 248 -4.54 -8.84 24.31
CA VAL A 248 -5.61 -8.45 23.38
C VAL A 248 -6.98 -8.95 23.82
N THR A 249 -7.09 -10.10 24.51
CA THR A 249 -8.35 -10.57 25.09
C THR A 249 -8.92 -9.55 26.09
N SER A 250 -8.05 -8.98 26.94
CA SER A 250 -8.43 -7.94 27.89
C SER A 250 -8.92 -6.67 27.18
N GLN A 251 -8.22 -6.23 26.13
CA GLN A 251 -8.60 -5.05 25.35
C GLN A 251 -9.92 -5.27 24.58
N CYS A 252 -10.11 -6.45 24.00
CA CYS A 252 -11.28 -6.82 23.22
C CYS A 252 -12.58 -7.01 24.02
N SER A 253 -12.47 -7.00 25.34
CA SER A 253 -13.62 -7.05 26.27
C SER A 253 -14.20 -5.65 26.58
N ARG A 254 -13.59 -4.58 26.07
CA ARG A 254 -13.97 -3.18 26.33
C ARG A 254 -14.98 -2.66 25.31
N GLY A 255 -16.25 -2.96 25.49
CA GLY A 255 -17.34 -2.49 24.62
C GLY A 255 -17.57 -3.37 23.39
N ASP A 256 -18.38 -2.88 22.44
CA ASP A 256 -18.93 -3.72 21.37
C ASP A 256 -17.87 -4.20 20.36
N ASN A 257 -17.08 -3.27 19.80
CA ASN A 257 -15.99 -3.59 18.86
C ASN A 257 -14.76 -2.67 19.00
N PRO A 258 -14.04 -2.76 20.14
CA PRO A 258 -12.84 -1.96 20.38
C PRO A 258 -11.74 -2.25 19.35
N THR A 259 -10.76 -1.35 19.28
CA THR A 259 -9.58 -1.47 18.43
C THR A 259 -8.33 -1.74 19.27
N VAL A 260 -7.36 -2.42 18.66
CA VAL A 260 -6.05 -2.73 19.22
C VAL A 260 -4.97 -2.27 18.24
N ASP A 261 -3.85 -1.74 18.74
CA ASP A 261 -2.70 -1.38 17.91
C ASP A 261 -2.14 -2.60 17.18
N GLN A 262 -1.88 -2.47 15.87
CA GLN A 262 -1.35 -3.58 15.07
C GLN A 262 0.09 -3.95 15.47
N ASP A 263 0.86 -2.96 15.94
CA ASP A 263 2.16 -3.12 16.58
C ASP A 263 2.10 -2.55 18.01
N ILE A 264 2.29 -3.42 19.00
CA ILE A 264 2.25 -3.04 20.41
C ILE A 264 3.57 -2.46 20.94
N TYR A 265 4.66 -2.58 20.18
CA TYR A 265 6.00 -2.17 20.61
C TYR A 265 6.34 -0.76 20.15
N THR A 266 6.03 -0.44 18.89
CA THR A 266 6.25 0.90 18.32
C THR A 266 4.95 1.49 17.78
N PRO A 267 3.87 1.55 18.58
CA PRO A 267 2.57 2.01 18.10
C PRO A 267 2.70 3.42 17.55
N GLY A 268 2.28 3.59 16.28
CA GLY A 268 2.35 4.87 15.59
C GLY A 268 3.54 5.01 14.65
N TYR A 269 4.54 4.13 14.65
CA TYR A 269 5.69 4.24 13.74
C TYR A 269 5.63 3.20 12.64
N LEU A 270 5.94 3.61 11.41
CA LEU A 270 6.09 2.70 10.28
C LEU A 270 7.55 2.28 10.23
N ASP A 271 7.85 1.11 10.79
CA ASP A 271 9.20 0.55 10.86
C ASP A 271 9.16 -0.98 10.63
N ASN A 272 10.30 -1.64 10.79
CA ASN A 272 10.40 -3.08 10.54
C ASN A 272 10.06 -3.97 11.77
N GLN A 273 9.57 -3.37 12.87
CA GLN A 273 9.15 -4.09 14.07
C GLN A 273 8.01 -5.07 13.77
N TYR A 274 7.12 -4.73 12.82
CA TYR A 274 6.11 -5.64 12.28
C TYR A 274 6.66 -7.04 11.97
N TYR A 275 7.79 -7.13 11.26
CA TYR A 275 8.35 -8.44 10.87
C TYR A 275 8.95 -9.21 12.04
N LYS A 276 9.47 -8.50 13.07
CA LYS A 276 9.91 -9.13 14.32
C LYS A 276 8.70 -9.67 15.09
N ASN A 277 7.57 -8.98 15.03
CA ASN A 277 6.31 -9.42 15.63
C ASN A 277 5.76 -10.66 14.91
N VAL A 278 5.86 -10.74 13.58
CA VAL A 278 5.49 -11.96 12.81
C VAL A 278 6.29 -13.16 13.33
N ILE A 279 7.62 -13.03 13.42
CA ILE A 279 8.53 -14.10 13.88
C ILE A 279 8.27 -14.49 15.34
N SER A 280 7.81 -13.54 16.16
CA SER A 280 7.56 -13.76 17.59
C SER A 280 6.12 -14.22 17.88
N HIS A 281 5.30 -14.41 16.83
CA HIS A 281 3.87 -14.70 16.89
C HIS A 281 3.03 -13.63 17.63
N GLU A 282 3.43 -12.36 17.52
CA GLU A 282 2.85 -11.21 18.21
C GLU A 282 2.06 -10.27 17.27
N VAL A 283 1.64 -10.79 16.12
CA VAL A 283 0.75 -10.08 15.18
C VAL A 283 -0.72 -10.35 15.46
N LEU A 284 -1.60 -9.43 15.09
CA LEU A 284 -3.05 -9.54 15.31
C LEU A 284 -3.73 -10.46 14.29
N LEU A 285 -3.55 -10.22 12.99
CA LEU A 285 -4.36 -10.85 11.96
C LEU A 285 -3.84 -12.24 11.63
N LYS A 286 -4.73 -13.12 11.17
CA LYS A 286 -4.32 -14.45 10.70
C LYS A 286 -3.57 -14.37 9.37
N SER A 287 -3.89 -13.37 8.53
CA SER A 287 -3.14 -13.04 7.32
C SER A 287 -1.69 -12.66 7.60
N ASP A 288 -1.41 -11.97 8.72
CA ASP A 288 -0.05 -11.61 9.12
C ASP A 288 0.73 -12.84 9.58
N ALA A 289 0.09 -13.67 10.41
CA ALA A 289 0.67 -14.93 10.88
C ALA A 289 0.94 -15.91 9.71
N ALA A 290 0.10 -15.89 8.67
CA ALA A 290 0.28 -16.69 7.46
C ALA A 290 1.57 -16.36 6.68
N LEU A 291 2.22 -15.21 6.93
CA LEU A 291 3.53 -14.89 6.36
C LEU A 291 4.65 -15.78 6.90
N GLU A 292 4.43 -16.54 7.97
CA GLU A 292 5.34 -17.57 8.46
C GLU A 292 5.26 -18.89 7.65
N SER A 293 5.04 -18.77 6.35
CA SER A 293 5.03 -19.91 5.42
C SER A 293 6.43 -20.21 4.86
N PRO A 294 6.71 -21.44 4.39
CA PRO A 294 7.97 -21.75 3.71
C PRO A 294 8.28 -20.86 2.49
N LYS A 295 7.25 -20.28 1.84
CA LYS A 295 7.41 -19.41 0.68
C LYS A 295 7.87 -17.99 1.04
N THR A 296 7.52 -17.52 2.24
CA THR A 296 7.64 -16.10 2.63
C THR A 296 8.55 -15.86 3.83
N LEU A 297 8.83 -16.90 4.63
CA LEU A 297 9.60 -16.79 5.86
C LEU A 297 10.99 -16.17 5.66
N GLU A 298 11.65 -16.43 4.53
CA GLU A 298 12.94 -15.80 4.24
C GLU A 298 12.79 -14.29 4.02
N SER A 299 11.83 -13.83 3.20
CA SER A 299 11.55 -12.40 3.03
C SER A 299 11.18 -11.71 4.36
N VAL A 300 10.40 -12.37 5.22
CA VAL A 300 10.07 -11.87 6.57
C VAL A 300 11.34 -11.69 7.40
N LYS A 301 12.24 -12.68 7.43
CA LYS A 301 13.51 -12.59 8.17
C LYS A 301 14.44 -11.51 7.62
N GLN A 302 14.51 -11.35 6.30
CA GLN A 302 15.30 -10.30 5.67
C GLN A 302 14.77 -8.92 6.06
N ASN A 303 13.46 -8.69 5.92
CA ASN A 303 12.83 -7.42 6.29
C ASN A 303 12.98 -7.11 7.80
N ALA A 304 12.91 -8.13 8.67
CA ALA A 304 13.15 -7.97 10.11
C ALA A 304 14.60 -7.58 10.45
N LYS A 305 15.57 -8.03 9.65
CA LYS A 305 17.00 -7.84 9.89
C LYS A 305 17.55 -6.56 9.27
N PHE A 306 17.10 -6.21 8.06
CA PHE A 306 17.63 -5.11 7.26
C PHE A 306 16.54 -4.06 7.04
N SER A 307 16.44 -3.11 7.98
CA SER A 307 15.39 -2.09 7.95
C SER A 307 15.46 -1.23 6.68
N VAL A 308 16.66 -0.75 6.32
CA VAL A 308 16.86 0.11 5.13
C VAL A 308 16.45 -0.61 3.83
N ASP A 309 16.77 -1.89 3.70
CA ASP A 309 16.40 -2.67 2.52
C ASP A 309 14.86 -2.81 2.43
N TRP A 310 14.19 -3.06 3.56
CA TRP A 310 12.73 -3.08 3.60
C TRP A 310 12.12 -1.70 3.28
N GLU A 311 12.67 -0.62 3.81
CA GLU A 311 12.21 0.76 3.57
C GLU A 311 12.24 1.09 2.07
N LEU A 312 13.33 0.74 1.38
CA LEU A 312 13.47 0.91 -0.08
C LEU A 312 12.46 0.05 -0.84
N LYS A 313 12.35 -1.24 -0.51
CA LYS A 313 11.37 -2.15 -1.12
C LYS A 313 9.94 -1.65 -0.94
N PHE A 314 9.61 -1.10 0.23
CA PHE A 314 8.28 -0.59 0.52
C PHE A 314 7.94 0.61 -0.36
N GLY A 315 8.87 1.56 -0.54
CA GLY A 315 8.69 2.66 -1.49
C GLY A 315 8.45 2.16 -2.92
N GLU A 316 9.25 1.20 -3.39
CA GLU A 316 9.05 0.59 -4.72
C GLU A 316 7.70 -0.12 -4.85
N ALA A 317 7.29 -0.91 -3.85
CA ALA A 317 6.03 -1.63 -3.85
C ALA A 317 4.81 -0.68 -3.78
N MET A 318 4.92 0.44 -3.05
CA MET A 318 3.90 1.50 -3.02
C MET A 318 3.73 2.16 -4.39
N VAL A 319 4.82 2.40 -5.12
CA VAL A 319 4.74 2.92 -6.50
C VAL A 319 4.13 1.89 -7.46
N LYS A 320 4.51 0.61 -7.36
CA LYS A 320 3.87 -0.46 -8.15
C LYS A 320 2.37 -0.53 -7.89
N MET A 321 1.98 -0.50 -6.62
CA MET A 321 0.57 -0.49 -6.22
C MET A 321 -0.15 0.74 -6.78
N GLY A 322 0.46 1.93 -6.68
CA GLY A 322 -0.07 3.16 -7.27
C GLY A 322 -0.25 3.12 -8.80
N ASN A 323 0.36 2.18 -9.51
CA ASN A 323 0.26 2.05 -10.96
C ASN A 323 -0.89 1.13 -11.42
N ILE A 324 -1.65 0.53 -10.50
CA ILE A 324 -2.69 -0.46 -10.81
C ILE A 324 -3.89 0.21 -11.53
N ASP A 325 -4.21 -0.29 -12.74
CA ASP A 325 -5.43 -0.03 -13.50
C ASP A 325 -5.90 1.44 -13.57
N VAL A 326 -4.93 2.36 -13.65
CA VAL A 326 -5.18 3.81 -13.60
C VAL A 326 -6.03 4.30 -14.78
N LYS A 327 -6.94 5.23 -14.49
CA LYS A 327 -7.75 5.88 -15.54
C LYS A 327 -6.98 7.01 -16.22
N THR A 328 -7.48 7.38 -17.39
CA THR A 328 -7.00 8.48 -18.22
C THR A 328 -8.16 9.41 -18.56
N SER A 329 -7.90 10.51 -19.28
CA SER A 329 -8.96 11.40 -19.78
C SER A 329 -10.01 10.73 -20.67
N LYS A 330 -9.74 9.52 -21.18
CA LYS A 330 -10.70 8.76 -22.01
C LYS A 330 -11.79 8.06 -21.20
N ASN A 331 -11.53 7.75 -19.94
CA ASN A 331 -12.37 6.87 -19.11
C ASN A 331 -12.46 7.33 -17.65
N GLY A 332 -12.10 8.57 -17.37
CA GLY A 332 -12.22 9.21 -16.07
C GLY A 332 -12.31 10.73 -16.22
N GLU A 333 -12.37 11.42 -15.09
CA GLU A 333 -12.47 12.87 -15.03
C GLU A 333 -11.52 13.47 -13.99
N ILE A 334 -11.49 14.80 -13.86
CA ILE A 334 -10.91 15.48 -12.70
C ILE A 334 -12.09 15.98 -11.88
N ARG A 335 -12.42 15.31 -10.78
CA ARG A 335 -13.54 15.70 -9.91
C ARG A 335 -13.23 17.01 -9.22
N HIS A 336 -14.22 17.89 -9.11
CA HIS A 336 -14.10 19.11 -8.30
C HIS A 336 -14.25 18.82 -6.80
N LYS A 337 -15.03 17.81 -6.43
CA LYS A 337 -15.20 17.31 -5.05
C LYS A 337 -14.97 15.81 -5.04
N CYS A 338 -14.12 15.31 -4.14
CA CYS A 338 -13.71 13.91 -4.18
C CYS A 338 -14.82 12.91 -3.84
N TRP A 339 -15.87 13.34 -3.15
CA TRP A 339 -17.01 12.49 -2.81
C TRP A 339 -18.11 12.42 -3.88
N SER A 340 -18.00 13.16 -4.99
CA SER A 340 -19.03 13.20 -6.04
C SER A 340 -18.45 13.25 -7.44
N ILE A 341 -19.06 12.51 -8.37
CA ILE A 341 -18.85 12.71 -9.81
C ILE A 341 -19.22 14.15 -10.22
N ASN A 342 -18.56 14.70 -11.23
CA ASN A 342 -18.99 16.00 -11.74
C ASN A 342 -20.36 15.88 -12.42
N LYS A 343 -21.19 16.90 -12.25
CA LYS A 343 -22.41 17.03 -13.04
C LYS A 343 -22.04 17.57 -14.41
N ASN A 344 -22.39 16.86 -15.47
CA ASN A 344 -22.40 17.43 -16.81
C ASN A 344 -23.49 18.52 -16.83
N TYR A 345 -23.10 19.79 -16.70
CA TYR A 345 -23.97 20.86 -17.17
C TYR A 345 -23.99 20.75 -18.70
N SER A 346 -25.14 20.34 -19.23
CA SER A 346 -25.40 20.37 -20.67
C SER A 346 -25.65 21.81 -21.12
#